data_AF-A0A6I6JI60-F1
#
_entry.id   AF-A0A6I6JI60-F1
#
_cell.length_a   1.000
_cell.length_b   1.000
_cell.length_c   1.000
_cell.angle_alpha   90.00
_cell.angle_beta   90.00
_cell.angle_gamma   90.00
#
_symmetry.space_group_name_H-M   'P 1'
#
loop_
_entity.id
_entity.type
_entity.pdbx_description
1 polymer ?
#
loop_
_entity_poly.entity_id
_entity_poly.type
_entity_poly.pdbx_seq_one_letter_code
_entity_poly.pdbx_strand_id
1 'polypeptide(L)'
;MTGIEKELVESLKKGNQKSFELVFKTYYTRLCTYAFDYTRQLETAEDLVKDFFLNLWQNREKIEIKTSLSGYLFRSVHNLCLNYLERQKKKNPEIPSDNLYLIELKQKQPFTPDYPIGNLLASEMEGQILEIVDKLPEQCREIFKLSRFEELPHKKIAEKLNISERTVKTQIYRALKKIKEAIPFLITTIFFYFLK
;
A
#
# COMPACT_ATOMS: atom_id res chain seq x y z
N MET A 1 -13.79 -3.83 -15.10
CA MET A 1 -14.45 -4.95 -14.39
C MET A 1 -14.58 -6.14 -15.31
N THR A 2 -14.17 -7.33 -14.89
CA THR A 2 -14.38 -8.58 -15.65
C THR A 2 -15.83 -9.07 -15.53
N GLY A 3 -16.27 -10.02 -16.36
CA GLY A 3 -17.62 -10.60 -16.30
C GLY A 3 -17.92 -11.27 -14.95
N ILE A 4 -16.96 -12.04 -14.43
CA ILE A 4 -17.04 -12.73 -13.12
C ILE A 4 -17.12 -11.72 -11.97
N GLU A 5 -16.34 -10.63 -12.02
CA GLU A 5 -16.42 -9.56 -11.02
C GLU A 5 -17.80 -8.89 -11.00
N LYS A 6 -18.41 -8.67 -12.17
CA LYS A 6 -19.77 -8.09 -12.25
C LYS A 6 -20.79 -9.02 -11.60
N GLU A 7 -20.74 -10.33 -11.87
CA GLU A 7 -21.64 -11.32 -11.26
C GLU A 7 -21.49 -11.39 -9.74
N LEU A 8 -20.24 -11.30 -9.24
CA LEU A 8 -19.96 -11.26 -7.82
C LEU A 8 -20.56 -10.01 -7.15
N VAL A 9 -20.42 -8.85 -7.79
CA VAL A 9 -20.98 -7.57 -7.29
C VAL A 9 -22.52 -7.60 -7.31
N GLU A 10 -23.14 -8.11 -8.36
CA GLU A 10 -24.59 -8.25 -8.44
C GLU A 10 -25.13 -9.24 -7.41
N SER A 11 -24.40 -10.34 -7.16
CA SER A 11 -24.76 -11.29 -6.11
C SER A 11 -24.64 -10.67 -4.71
N LEU A 12 -23.60 -9.87 -4.48
CA LEU A 12 -23.43 -9.12 -3.24
C LEU A 12 -24.56 -8.10 -3.03
N LYS A 13 -24.97 -7.37 -4.08
CA LYS A 13 -26.11 -6.44 -4.04
C LYS A 13 -27.41 -7.13 -3.63
N LYS A 14 -27.65 -8.33 -4.14
CA LYS A 14 -28.82 -9.17 -3.80
C LYS A 14 -28.77 -9.74 -2.38
N GLY A 15 -27.76 -9.42 -1.59
CA GLY A 15 -27.62 -9.90 -0.21
C GLY A 15 -27.09 -11.33 -0.10
N ASN A 16 -26.39 -11.84 -1.11
CA ASN A 16 -25.75 -13.14 -1.00
C ASN A 16 -24.59 -13.09 0.01
N GLN A 17 -24.78 -13.75 1.15
CA GLN A 17 -23.80 -13.77 2.23
C GLN A 17 -22.48 -14.45 1.84
N LYS A 18 -22.52 -15.50 0.99
CA LYS A 18 -21.30 -16.19 0.52
C LYS A 18 -20.47 -15.29 -0.39
N SER A 19 -21.12 -14.49 -1.24
CA SER A 19 -20.44 -13.49 -2.06
C SER A 19 -19.76 -12.43 -1.20
N PHE A 20 -20.44 -11.94 -0.16
CA PHE A 20 -19.84 -11.01 0.79
C PHE A 20 -18.66 -11.63 1.56
N GLU A 21 -18.82 -12.85 2.07
CA GLU A 21 -17.77 -13.57 2.78
C GLU A 21 -16.53 -13.78 1.91
N LEU A 22 -16.73 -14.15 0.63
CA LEU A 22 -15.65 -14.28 -0.34
C LEU A 22 -14.90 -12.96 -0.51
N VAL A 23 -15.61 -11.85 -0.70
CA VAL A 23 -14.99 -10.51 -0.83
C VAL A 23 -14.26 -10.15 0.46
N PHE A 24 -14.89 -10.35 1.63
CA PHE A 24 -14.28 -10.08 2.92
C PHE A 24 -12.97 -10.85 3.09
N LYS A 25 -12.99 -12.19 2.98
CA LYS A 25 -11.80 -13.04 3.13
C LYS A 25 -10.70 -12.70 2.14
N THR A 26 -11.05 -12.34 0.91
CA THR A 26 -10.08 -12.02 -0.14
C THR A 26 -9.35 -10.70 0.11
N TYR A 27 -10.04 -9.70 0.66
CA TYR A 27 -9.53 -8.33 0.72
C TYR A 27 -9.20 -7.83 2.12
N TYR A 28 -9.77 -8.41 3.18
CA TYR A 28 -9.65 -7.91 4.55
C TYR A 28 -8.19 -7.68 4.96
N THR A 29 -7.35 -8.71 4.91
CA THR A 29 -5.93 -8.60 5.30
C THR A 29 -5.19 -7.55 4.47
N ARG A 30 -5.40 -7.53 3.14
CA ARG A 30 -4.73 -6.57 2.25
C ARG A 30 -5.16 -5.13 2.54
N LEU A 31 -6.44 -4.92 2.86
CA LEU A 31 -6.98 -3.61 3.23
C LEU A 31 -6.48 -3.17 4.62
N CYS A 32 -6.35 -4.09 5.58
CA CYS A 32 -5.77 -3.80 6.89
C CYS A 32 -4.29 -3.40 6.77
N THR A 33 -3.48 -4.15 6.02
CA THR A 33 -2.09 -3.78 5.72
C THR A 33 -2.03 -2.40 5.06
N TYR A 34 -2.90 -2.16 4.08
CA TYR A 34 -2.97 -0.87 3.40
C TYR A 34 -3.36 0.27 4.35
N ALA A 35 -4.35 0.07 5.23
CA ALA A 35 -4.77 1.05 6.22
C ALA A 35 -3.72 1.29 7.31
N PHE A 36 -2.94 0.26 7.65
CA PHE A 36 -1.83 0.36 8.60
C PHE A 36 -0.74 1.32 8.12
N ASP A 37 -0.43 1.35 6.82
CA ASP A 37 0.52 2.32 6.24
C ASP A 37 0.16 3.78 6.58
N TYR A 38 -1.12 4.06 6.80
CA TYR A 38 -1.63 5.40 7.14
C TYR A 38 -1.79 5.59 8.65
N THR A 39 -2.43 4.64 9.32
CA THR A 39 -2.82 4.77 10.74
C THR A 39 -1.66 4.51 11.70
N ARG A 40 -0.68 3.69 11.28
CA ARG A 40 0.45 3.18 12.09
C ARG A 40 0.02 2.50 13.40
N GLN A 41 -1.24 2.09 13.49
CA GLN A 41 -1.83 1.42 14.65
C GLN A 41 -2.69 0.28 14.12
N LEU A 42 -2.33 -0.95 14.48
CA LEU A 42 -2.97 -2.14 13.93
C LEU A 42 -4.46 -2.19 14.28
N GLU A 43 -4.81 -1.98 15.56
CA GLU A 43 -6.22 -1.94 16.00
C GLU A 43 -7.04 -0.93 15.21
N THR A 44 -6.52 0.29 15.04
CA THR A 44 -7.20 1.33 14.26
C THR A 44 -7.36 0.94 12.79
N ALA A 45 -6.33 0.35 12.17
CA ALA A 45 -6.39 -0.10 10.79
C ALA A 45 -7.48 -1.16 10.61
N GLU A 46 -7.53 -2.15 11.51
CA GLU A 46 -8.54 -3.19 11.49
C GLU A 46 -9.94 -2.63 11.70
N ASP A 47 -10.13 -1.73 12.67
CA ASP A 47 -11.44 -1.16 12.96
C ASP A 47 -11.98 -0.34 11.78
N LEU A 48 -11.15 0.47 11.13
CA LEU A 48 -11.53 1.19 9.91
C LEU A 48 -11.97 0.23 8.79
N VAL A 49 -11.29 -0.90 8.63
CA VAL A 49 -11.62 -1.89 7.59
C VAL A 49 -12.86 -2.69 7.97
N LYS A 50 -13.04 -3.05 9.24
CA LYS A 50 -14.27 -3.69 9.74
C LYS A 50 -15.48 -2.79 9.53
N ASP A 51 -15.38 -1.52 9.91
CA ASP A 51 -16.44 -0.51 9.71
C ASP A 51 -16.76 -0.32 8.23
N PHE A 52 -15.73 -0.32 7.38
CA PHE A 52 -15.92 -0.28 5.93
C PHE A 52 -16.75 -1.46 5.43
N PHE A 53 -16.40 -2.69 5.81
CA PHE A 53 -17.14 -3.89 5.38
C PHE A 53 -18.55 -3.95 5.96
N LEU A 54 -18.76 -3.48 7.19
CA LEU A 54 -20.09 -3.34 7.79
C LEU A 54 -20.96 -2.38 6.96
N ASN A 55 -20.40 -1.21 6.63
CA ASN A 55 -21.08 -0.20 5.82
C ASN A 55 -21.37 -0.72 4.40
N LEU A 56 -20.41 -1.42 3.80
CA LEU A 56 -20.55 -2.08 2.50
C LEU A 56 -21.75 -3.05 2.51
N TRP A 57 -21.87 -3.87 3.57
CA TRP A 57 -22.98 -4.81 3.71
C TRP A 57 -24.32 -4.12 3.91
N GLN A 58 -24.37 -3.10 4.77
CA GLN A 58 -25.60 -2.35 5.06
C GLN A 58 -26.12 -1.60 3.83
N ASN A 59 -25.20 -1.01 3.05
CA ASN A 59 -25.53 -0.21 1.87
C ASN A 59 -25.40 -0.97 0.55
N ARG A 60 -25.29 -2.30 0.60
CA ARG A 60 -24.96 -3.16 -0.55
C ARG A 60 -25.79 -2.90 -1.80
N GLU A 61 -27.09 -2.67 -1.64
CA GLU A 61 -28.04 -2.45 -2.74
C GLU A 61 -27.75 -1.17 -3.53
N LYS A 62 -27.13 -0.17 -2.89
CA LYS A 62 -26.85 1.15 -3.45
C LYS A 62 -25.44 1.29 -4.01
N ILE A 63 -24.62 0.25 -3.95
CA ILE A 63 -23.23 0.33 -4.39
C ILE A 63 -23.18 0.49 -5.91
N GLU A 64 -22.50 1.54 -6.39
CA GLU A 64 -22.14 1.69 -7.79
C GLU A 64 -20.63 1.53 -7.99
N ILE A 65 -20.21 0.40 -8.57
CA ILE A 65 -18.81 0.18 -8.94
C ILE A 65 -18.66 0.45 -10.44
N LYS A 66 -18.01 1.56 -10.79
CA LYS A 66 -17.80 1.97 -12.20
C LYS A 66 -16.47 1.47 -12.78
N THR A 67 -15.57 0.97 -11.95
CA THR A 67 -14.20 0.57 -12.32
C THR A 67 -13.95 -0.94 -12.12
N SER A 68 -13.26 -1.33 -11.04
CA SER A 68 -13.08 -2.72 -10.59
C SER A 68 -13.49 -2.81 -9.12
N LEU A 69 -13.83 -4.02 -8.67
CA LEU A 69 -14.17 -4.24 -7.26
C LEU A 69 -12.99 -3.87 -6.37
N SER A 70 -11.79 -4.37 -6.69
CA SER A 70 -10.57 -4.03 -5.97
C SER A 70 -10.34 -2.52 -5.88
N GLY A 71 -10.42 -1.81 -7.01
CA GLY A 71 -10.22 -0.36 -7.05
C GLY A 71 -11.23 0.40 -6.20
N TYR A 72 -12.49 -0.05 -6.17
CA TYR A 72 -13.51 0.52 -5.29
C TYR A 72 -13.20 0.29 -3.81
N LEU A 73 -12.85 -0.93 -3.40
CA LEU A 73 -12.55 -1.26 -2.01
C LEU A 73 -11.34 -0.46 -1.49
N PHE A 74 -10.23 -0.48 -2.22
CA PHE A 74 -9.00 0.23 -1.84
C PHE A 74 -9.19 1.75 -1.83
N ARG A 75 -9.93 2.32 -2.79
CA ARG A 75 -10.25 3.76 -2.79
C ARG A 75 -11.12 4.14 -1.59
N SER A 76 -12.07 3.29 -1.22
CA SER A 76 -12.96 3.54 -0.08
C SER A 76 -12.19 3.52 1.24
N VAL A 77 -11.36 2.50 1.46
CA VAL A 77 -10.49 2.42 2.65
C VAL A 77 -9.46 3.54 2.68
N HIS A 78 -8.90 3.93 1.53
CA HIS A 78 -8.03 5.09 1.44
C HIS A 78 -8.71 6.36 1.96
N ASN A 79 -9.93 6.65 1.49
CA ASN A 79 -10.68 7.82 1.94
C ASN A 79 -10.97 7.77 3.45
N LEU A 80 -11.27 6.58 3.99
CA LEU A 80 -11.44 6.40 5.44
C LEU A 80 -10.16 6.71 6.21
N CYS A 81 -9.00 6.25 5.71
CA CYS A 81 -7.71 6.56 6.30
C CYS A 81 -7.39 8.06 6.26
N LEU A 82 -7.69 8.74 5.15
CA LEU A 82 -7.53 10.19 5.05
C LEU A 82 -8.41 10.93 6.06
N ASN A 83 -9.70 10.56 6.14
CA ASN A 83 -10.63 11.14 7.11
C ASN A 83 -10.17 10.93 8.55
N TYR A 84 -9.62 9.74 8.86
CA TYR A 84 -9.03 9.45 10.15
C TYR A 84 -7.86 10.38 10.46
N LEU A 85 -6.92 10.54 9.52
CA LEU A 85 -5.74 11.40 9.70
C LEU A 85 -6.12 12.88 9.84
N GLU A 86 -7.10 13.37 9.08
CA GLU A 86 -7.63 14.73 9.24
C GLU A 86 -8.21 14.96 10.63
N ARG A 87 -8.95 13.98 11.17
CA ARG A 87 -9.50 14.04 12.53
C ARG A 87 -8.40 14.05 13.59
N GLN A 88 -7.36 13.23 13.41
CA GLN A 88 -6.22 13.21 14.33
C GLN A 88 -5.47 14.54 14.33
N LYS A 89 -5.26 15.14 13.16
CA LYS A 89 -4.65 16.48 13.05
C LYS A 89 -5.43 17.55 13.78
N LYS A 90 -6.77 17.54 13.70
CA LYS A 90 -7.63 18.49 14.45
C LYS A 90 -7.55 18.30 15.96
N LYS A 91 -7.34 17.06 16.43
CA LYS A 91 -7.24 16.74 17.86
C LYS A 91 -5.87 17.07 18.45
N ASN A 92 -4.81 16.98 17.66
CA ASN A 92 -3.46 17.25 18.13
C ASN A 92 -2.63 17.98 17.04
N PRO A 93 -2.60 19.32 17.06
CA PRO A 93 -1.94 20.12 16.02
C PRO A 93 -0.40 20.07 16.07
N GLU A 94 0.18 19.51 17.14
CA GLU A 94 1.63 19.34 17.29
C GLU A 94 2.17 18.06 16.61
N ILE A 95 1.30 17.19 16.10
CA ILE A 95 1.72 15.99 15.35
C ILE A 95 2.38 16.45 14.03
N PRO A 96 3.66 16.12 13.78
CA PRO A 96 4.39 16.57 12.59
C PRO A 96 3.66 16.22 11.29
N SER A 97 3.62 17.19 10.37
CA SER A 97 3.02 17.09 9.03
C SER A 97 3.72 16.11 8.08
N ASP A 98 4.72 15.36 8.52
CA ASP A 98 5.51 14.44 7.71
C ASP A 98 4.68 13.24 7.20
N ASN A 99 3.64 12.84 7.93
CA ASN A 99 2.66 11.85 7.45
C ASN A 99 1.86 12.35 6.23
N LEU A 100 1.76 13.67 6.02
CA LEU A 100 0.98 14.30 4.94
C LEU A 100 1.74 14.31 3.61
N TYR A 101 3.08 14.30 3.63
CA TYR A 101 3.89 14.28 2.41
C TYR A 101 3.75 12.95 1.64
N LEU A 102 3.61 11.83 2.36
CA LEU A 102 3.30 10.53 1.77
C LEU A 102 1.88 10.46 1.20
N ILE A 103 0.94 11.23 1.77
CA ILE A 103 -0.44 11.36 1.28
C ILE A 103 -0.47 12.10 -0.06
N GLU A 104 0.26 13.21 -0.20
CA GLU A 104 0.36 13.97 -1.46
C GLU A 104 1.08 13.18 -2.57
N LEU A 105 2.08 12.37 -2.23
CA LEU A 105 2.79 11.50 -3.18
C LEU A 105 1.93 10.33 -3.65
N LYS A 106 1.11 9.71 -2.77
CA LYS A 106 0.20 8.61 -3.13
C LYS A 106 -1.03 9.09 -3.91
N GLN A 107 -1.49 10.34 -3.73
CA GLN A 107 -2.58 10.92 -4.54
C GLN A 107 -2.25 11.04 -6.04
N LYS A 108 -0.97 11.06 -6.41
CA LYS A 108 -0.51 11.15 -7.82
C LYS A 108 -0.23 9.79 -8.48
N GLN A 109 -0.34 8.68 -7.74
CA GLN A 109 -0.18 7.33 -8.30
C GLN A 109 -1.56 6.79 -8.70
N PRO A 110 -1.75 6.32 -9.95
CA PRO A 110 -2.96 5.57 -10.27
C PRO A 110 -3.05 4.33 -9.37
N PHE A 111 -4.19 4.13 -8.71
CA PHE A 111 -4.49 2.91 -7.97
C PHE A 111 -4.36 1.72 -8.92
N THR A 112 -3.27 0.96 -8.80
CA THR A 112 -3.13 -0.30 -9.49
C THR A 112 -3.89 -1.39 -8.71
N PRO A 113 -4.69 -2.24 -9.37
CA PRO A 113 -5.43 -3.34 -8.73
C PRO A 113 -4.56 -4.36 -7.96
N ASP A 114 -3.24 -4.32 -8.18
CA ASP A 114 -2.25 -5.29 -7.70
C ASP A 114 -1.48 -4.79 -6.47
N TYR A 115 -2.16 -4.39 -5.41
CA TYR A 115 -1.51 -4.23 -4.11
C TYR A 115 -1.17 -5.62 -3.53
N PRO A 116 0.10 -5.97 -3.23
CA PRO A 116 0.58 -7.33 -3.41
C PRO A 116 0.11 -8.31 -2.33
N ILE A 117 -0.54 -9.37 -2.79
CA ILE A 117 -0.31 -10.79 -2.49
C ILE A 117 0.58 -11.10 -1.26
N GLY A 118 -0.05 -11.67 -0.22
CA GLY A 118 0.45 -12.76 0.63
C GLY A 118 1.85 -12.66 1.24
N ASN A 119 1.91 -12.51 2.57
CA ASN A 119 3.11 -12.37 3.42
C ASN A 119 4.29 -13.36 3.18
N LEU A 120 4.09 -14.51 2.53
CA LEU A 120 5.20 -15.43 2.20
C LEU A 120 5.95 -14.99 0.94
N LEU A 121 5.22 -14.60 -0.11
CA LEU A 121 5.79 -14.05 -1.34
C LEU A 121 6.49 -12.71 -1.06
N ALA A 122 5.95 -11.93 -0.12
CA ALA A 122 6.52 -10.67 0.32
C ALA A 122 7.91 -10.83 0.96
N SER A 123 8.16 -11.90 1.73
CA SER A 123 9.46 -12.15 2.37
C SER A 123 10.53 -12.58 1.36
N GLU A 124 10.18 -13.44 0.39
CA GLU A 124 11.07 -13.80 -0.71
C GLU A 124 11.38 -12.60 -1.63
N MET A 125 10.36 -11.78 -1.92
CA MET A 125 10.54 -10.53 -2.65
C MET A 125 11.40 -9.52 -1.89
N GLU A 126 11.25 -9.43 -0.57
CA GLU A 126 12.08 -8.58 0.28
C GLU A 126 13.55 -8.98 0.23
N GLY A 127 13.84 -10.29 0.25
CA GLY A 127 15.19 -10.82 0.04
C GLY A 127 15.78 -10.43 -1.33
N GLN A 128 15.02 -10.60 -2.41
CA GLN A 128 15.46 -10.22 -3.76
C GLN A 128 15.66 -8.70 -3.92
N ILE A 129 14.81 -7.89 -3.29
CA ILE A 129 14.96 -6.43 -3.25
C ILE A 129 16.24 -6.06 -2.51
N LEU A 130 16.55 -6.72 -1.39
CA LEU A 130 17.78 -6.50 -0.64
C LEU A 130 19.03 -6.81 -1.46
N GLU A 131 19.03 -7.91 -2.23
CA GLU A 131 20.15 -8.22 -3.15
C GLU A 131 20.35 -7.14 -4.23
N ILE A 132 19.27 -6.56 -4.74
CA ILE A 132 19.34 -5.47 -5.72
C ILE A 132 19.87 -4.20 -5.05
N VAL A 133 19.40 -3.90 -3.83
CA VAL A 133 19.86 -2.77 -3.02
C VAL A 133 21.34 -2.90 -2.69
N ASP A 134 21.84 -4.11 -2.44
CA ASP A 134 23.25 -4.36 -2.16
C ASP A 134 24.15 -4.14 -3.38
N LYS A 135 23.61 -4.24 -4.60
CA LYS A 135 24.29 -3.92 -5.87
C LYS A 135 24.26 -2.42 -6.22
N LEU A 136 23.56 -1.58 -5.45
CA LEU A 136 23.57 -0.14 -5.66
C LEU A 136 24.92 0.46 -5.27
N PRO A 137 25.31 1.60 -5.89
CA PRO A 137 26.45 2.37 -5.43
C PRO A 137 26.32 2.71 -3.95
N GLU A 138 27.44 2.66 -3.22
CA GLU A 138 27.50 2.68 -1.76
C GLU A 138 26.65 3.80 -1.13
N GLN A 139 26.79 5.03 -1.62
CA GLN A 139 26.02 6.17 -1.12
C GLN A 139 24.50 6.03 -1.39
N CYS A 140 24.11 5.44 -2.51
CA CYS A 140 22.70 5.23 -2.86
C CYS A 140 22.08 4.13 -2.00
N ARG A 141 22.83 3.06 -1.75
CA ARG A 141 22.46 1.96 -0.85
C ARG A 141 22.30 2.43 0.59
N GLU A 142 23.28 3.16 1.11
CA GLU A 142 23.28 3.67 2.49
C GLU A 142 22.08 4.60 2.73
N ILE A 143 21.87 5.58 1.84
CA ILE A 143 20.72 6.49 1.91
C ILE A 143 19.39 5.72 1.88
N PHE A 144 19.28 4.71 1.02
CA PHE A 144 18.08 3.88 0.94
C PHE A 144 17.85 3.08 2.22
N LYS A 145 18.89 2.48 2.80
CA LYS A 145 18.81 1.72 4.06
C LYS A 145 18.40 2.60 5.24
N LEU A 146 19.02 3.78 5.38
CA LEU A 146 18.68 4.77 6.41
C LEU A 146 17.22 5.24 6.30
N SER A 147 16.73 5.43 5.07
CA SER A 147 15.35 5.84 4.83
C SER A 147 14.35 4.71 5.07
N ARG A 148 14.69 3.46 4.71
CA ARG A 148 13.74 2.35 4.67
C ARG A 148 13.72 1.49 5.94
N PHE A 149 14.87 1.26 6.56
CA PHE A 149 15.00 0.39 7.73
C PHE A 149 15.13 1.19 9.03
N GLU A 150 15.81 2.34 9.01
CA GLU A 150 15.91 3.23 10.17
C GLU A 150 14.82 4.32 10.18
N GLU A 151 13.95 4.35 9.15
CA GLU A 151 12.85 5.31 8.97
C GLU A 151 13.28 6.78 9.15
N LEU A 152 14.54 7.10 8.88
CA LEU A 152 15.06 8.45 9.11
C LEU A 152 14.47 9.45 8.10
N PRO A 153 14.02 10.63 8.55
CA PRO A 153 13.61 11.71 7.65
C PRO A 153 14.74 12.11 6.71
N HIS A 154 14.44 12.45 5.46
CA HIS A 154 15.47 12.83 4.48
C HIS A 154 16.37 13.97 4.96
N LYS A 155 15.81 14.90 5.74
CA LYS A 155 16.56 15.99 6.38
C LYS A 155 17.57 15.46 7.39
N LYS A 156 17.21 14.47 8.21
CA LYS A 156 18.11 13.81 9.15
C LYS A 156 19.19 12.99 8.45
N ILE A 157 18.86 12.36 7.33
CA ILE A 157 19.83 11.66 6.48
C ILE A 157 20.81 12.66 5.86
N ALA A 158 20.30 13.80 5.36
CA ALA A 158 21.11 14.87 4.80
C ALA A 158 22.10 15.45 5.83
N GLU A 159 21.62 15.70 7.06
CA GLU A 159 22.45 16.10 8.20
C GLU A 159 23.49 15.03 8.54
N LYS A 160 23.07 13.76 8.68
CA LYS A 160 23.92 12.62 9.05
C LYS A 160 25.04 12.36 8.04
N LEU A 161 24.75 12.52 6.75
CA LEU A 161 25.70 12.25 5.67
C LEU A 161 26.37 13.52 5.11
N ASN A 162 26.10 14.68 5.69
CA ASN A 162 26.60 15.98 5.24
C ASN A 162 26.39 16.24 3.74
N ILE A 163 25.17 16.00 3.25
CA ILE A 163 24.75 16.21 1.86
C ILE A 163 23.46 17.02 1.82
N SER A 164 23.08 17.51 0.64
CA SER A 164 21.79 18.21 0.50
C SER A 164 20.61 17.23 0.57
N GLU A 165 19.47 17.67 1.11
CA GLU A 165 18.22 16.90 1.08
C GLU A 165 17.78 16.56 -0.37
N ARG A 166 18.14 17.42 -1.34
CA ARG A 166 17.94 17.16 -2.77
C ARG A 166 18.77 15.97 -3.26
N THR A 167 19.99 15.83 -2.77
CA THR A 167 20.87 14.68 -3.04
C THR A 167 20.23 13.41 -2.48
N VAL A 168 19.73 13.44 -1.23
CA VAL A 168 19.01 12.33 -0.61
C VAL A 168 17.82 11.88 -1.47
N LYS A 169 16.93 12.81 -1.84
CA LYS A 169 15.78 12.52 -2.71
C LYS A 169 16.17 11.92 -4.06
N THR A 170 17.25 12.44 -4.66
CA THR A 170 17.76 11.96 -5.95
C THR A 170 18.30 10.54 -5.84
N GLN A 171 19.03 10.22 -4.77
CA GLN A 171 19.58 8.89 -4.55
C GLN A 171 18.50 7.87 -4.21
N ILE A 172 17.47 8.26 -3.45
CA ILE A 172 16.29 7.42 -3.21
C ILE A 172 15.55 7.14 -4.52
N TYR A 173 15.34 8.15 -5.36
CA TYR A 173 14.72 7.97 -6.67
C TYR A 173 15.52 7.00 -7.55
N ARG A 174 16.85 7.10 -7.56
CA ARG A 174 17.72 6.18 -8.30
C ARG A 174 17.63 4.75 -7.79
N ALA A 175 17.61 4.56 -6.47
CA ALA A 175 17.42 3.25 -5.85
C ALA A 175 16.08 2.62 -6.28
N LEU A 176 14.98 3.37 -6.17
CA LEU A 176 13.64 2.91 -6.56
C LEU A 176 13.54 2.59 -8.05
N LYS A 177 14.18 3.39 -8.91
CA LYS A 177 14.23 3.13 -10.35
C LYS A 177 14.93 1.80 -10.66
N LYS A 178 16.08 1.55 -10.01
CA LYS A 178 16.85 0.31 -10.18
C LYS A 178 16.11 -0.92 -9.66
N ILE A 179 15.43 -0.80 -8.52
CA ILE A 179 14.56 -1.86 -8.00
C ILE A 179 13.44 -2.15 -9.01
N LYS A 180 12.78 -1.10 -9.52
CA LYS A 180 11.69 -1.23 -10.50
C LYS A 180 12.12 -1.90 -11.82
N GLU A 181 13.32 -1.59 -12.32
CA GLU A 181 13.90 -2.21 -13.52
C GLU A 181 14.13 -3.72 -13.34
N ALA A 182 14.34 -4.20 -12.12
CA ALA A 182 14.58 -5.61 -11.84
C ALA A 182 13.28 -6.44 -11.64
N ILE A 183 12.14 -5.79 -11.35
CA ILE A 183 10.84 -6.46 -11.11
C ILE A 183 10.40 -7.42 -12.24
N PRO A 184 10.54 -7.10 -13.54
CA PRO A 184 10.15 -8.01 -14.61
C PRO A 184 10.87 -9.37 -14.57
N PHE A 185 12.13 -9.39 -14.07
CA PHE A 185 12.91 -10.62 -13.91
C PHE A 185 12.50 -11.45 -12.68
N LEU A 186 12.00 -10.78 -11.62
CA LEU A 186 11.48 -11.45 -10.44
C LEU A 186 10.15 -12.16 -10.75
N ILE A 187 9.31 -11.54 -11.58
CA ILE A 187 8.03 -12.13 -12.01
C ILE A 187 8.24 -13.38 -12.87
N THR A 188 9.23 -13.37 -13.78
CA THR A 188 9.52 -14.54 -14.63
C THR A 188 10.13 -15.68 -13.84
N THR A 189 11.06 -15.42 -12.92
CA THR A 189 11.67 -16.47 -12.06
C THR A 189 10.63 -17.14 -11.16
N ILE A 190 9.70 -16.37 -10.59
CA ILE A 190 8.56 -16.90 -9.82
C ILE A 190 7.67 -17.79 -10.71
N PHE A 191 7.35 -17.33 -11.93
CA PHE A 191 6.54 -18.10 -12.87
C PHE A 191 7.17 -19.47 -13.20
N PHE A 192 8.50 -19.53 -13.36
CA PHE A 192 9.23 -20.80 -13.57
C PHE A 192 9.31 -21.69 -12.33
N TYR A 193 9.39 -21.11 -11.13
CA TYR A 193 9.41 -21.87 -9.88
C TYR A 193 8.07 -22.56 -9.59
N PHE A 194 6.95 -21.92 -9.93
CA PHE A 194 5.60 -22.50 -9.79
C PHE A 194 5.22 -23.50 -10.90
N LEU A 195 6.03 -23.64 -11.96
CA LEU A 195 5.83 -24.58 -13.07
C LEU A 195 6.58 -25.91 -12.89
N LYS A 196 7.19 -26.13 -11.73
CA LYS A 196 7.93 -27.35 -11.36
C LYS A 196 7.26 -28.06 -10.19
#